data_AF-A0A6A4BHT3-F1
#
_entry.id   AF-A0A6A4BHT3-F1
#
_cell.length_a   1.000
_cell.length_b   1.000
_cell.length_c   1.000
_cell.angle_alpha   90.00
_cell.angle_beta   90.00
_cell.angle_gamma   90.00
#
_symmetry.space_group_name_H-M   'P 1'
#
loop_
_entity.id
_entity.type
_entity.pdbx_description
1 polymer ?
#
loop_
_entity_poly.entity_id
_entity_poly.type
_entity_poly.pdbx_seq_one_letter_code
_entity_poly.pdbx_strand_id
1 'polypeptide(L)'
;MTSVADTGKAANDVETEQIIEDESMGPGKFSSFVQHRGSIPVFWSQETSATLPKPPIVLNRVDPTYSATQKHFADLFSRYGSPIVALNLVKQSEKKEREVIVGNEYMNAVEYLNRFMPPEHRVRYVALDYSRLSGPKQKGLNVLHSLDKVAVWALTYRILLQRQATDQPKWQQAYGVENC
;
A
#
# COMPACT_ATOMS: atom_id res chain seq x y z
N MET A 1 -13.39 5.20 15.82
CA MET A 1 -13.11 5.76 14.49
C MET A 1 -12.94 4.59 13.54
N THR A 2 -13.63 4.60 12.40
CA THR A 2 -13.58 3.50 11.42
C THR A 2 -12.45 3.75 10.42
N SER A 3 -11.81 2.69 9.96
CA SER A 3 -10.69 2.71 9.02
C SER A 3 -11.01 3.22 7.61
N VAL A 4 -12.27 3.15 7.17
CA VAL A 4 -12.71 3.65 5.86
C VAL A 4 -14.13 4.19 5.95
N ALA A 5 -14.42 5.25 5.21
CA ALA A 5 -15.76 5.81 5.04
C ALA A 5 -16.50 5.16 3.85
N ASP A 6 -17.83 5.29 3.81
CA ASP A 6 -18.66 4.82 2.68
C ASP A 6 -18.29 5.45 1.32
N THR A 7 -17.59 6.59 1.34
CA THR A 7 -17.04 7.27 0.16
C THR A 7 -15.76 6.63 -0.36
N GLY A 8 -15.18 5.64 0.34
CA GLY A 8 -13.89 5.02 0.01
C GLY A 8 -12.68 5.78 0.54
N LYS A 9 -12.88 6.86 1.32
CA LYS A 9 -11.77 7.58 1.96
C LYS A 9 -11.29 6.82 3.20
N ALA A 10 -10.04 6.38 3.16
CA ALA A 10 -9.40 5.67 4.26
C ALA A 10 -8.94 6.66 5.35
N ALA A 11 -8.93 6.21 6.60
CA ALA A 11 -8.34 6.96 7.70
C ALA A 11 -6.81 6.97 7.57
N ASN A 12 -6.15 7.99 8.14
CA ASN A 12 -4.69 8.15 8.08
C ASN A 12 -4.13 8.12 6.64
N ASP A 13 -4.89 8.66 5.68
CA ASP A 13 -4.49 8.84 4.28
C ASP A 13 -3.40 9.91 4.17
N VAL A 14 -2.21 9.50 3.73
CA VAL A 14 -0.99 10.31 3.62
C VAL A 14 -0.33 10.04 2.28
N GLU A 15 -0.01 11.10 1.55
CA GLU A 15 0.84 11.05 0.36
C GLU A 15 2.21 11.64 0.70
N THR A 16 3.29 10.96 0.32
CA THR A 16 4.67 11.43 0.45
C THR A 16 5.30 11.50 -0.92
N GLU A 17 5.81 12.65 -1.32
CA GLU A 17 6.50 12.86 -2.58
C GLU A 17 7.98 13.19 -2.33
N GLN A 18 8.87 12.43 -2.96
CA GLN A 18 10.29 12.72 -3.02
C GLN A 18 10.62 13.29 -4.40
N ILE A 19 11.17 14.50 -4.43
CA ILE A 19 11.62 15.16 -5.66
C ILE A 19 13.14 15.25 -5.63
N ILE A 20 13.78 14.86 -6.73
CA ILE A 20 15.24 14.88 -6.89
C ILE A 20 15.56 15.71 -8.14
N GLU A 21 16.48 16.65 -8.03
CA GLU A 21 17.14 17.28 -9.17
C GLU A 21 18.50 16.62 -9.41
N ASP A 22 18.74 16.15 -10.63
CA ASP A 22 20.01 15.59 -11.04
C ASP A 22 20.78 16.61 -11.90
N GLU A 23 21.56 17.47 -11.22
CA GLU A 23 22.40 18.47 -11.88
C GLU A 23 23.45 17.85 -12.83
N SER A 24 23.83 16.58 -12.61
CA SER A 24 24.80 15.88 -13.46
C SER A 24 24.22 15.53 -14.84
N MET A 25 22.89 15.51 -14.96
CA MET A 25 22.16 15.26 -16.20
C MET A 25 21.81 16.57 -16.95
N GLY A 26 22.32 17.70 -16.44
CA GLY A 26 22.06 19.05 -16.94
C GLY A 26 21.02 19.80 -16.09
N PRO A 27 20.91 21.13 -16.28
CA PRO A 27 19.99 21.94 -15.51
C PRO A 27 18.53 21.55 -15.75
N GLY A 28 17.72 21.55 -14.68
CA GLY A 28 16.28 21.33 -14.76
C GLY A 28 15.86 19.87 -14.96
N LYS A 29 16.71 18.91 -14.57
CA LYS A 29 16.40 17.47 -14.61
C LYS A 29 15.83 17.02 -13.28
N PHE A 30 14.52 17.11 -13.15
CA PHE A 30 13.80 16.65 -11.97
C PHE A 30 13.18 15.27 -12.15
N SER A 31 13.18 14.49 -11.09
CA SER A 31 12.42 13.24 -10.94
C SER A 31 11.55 13.32 -9.70
N SER A 32 10.37 12.69 -9.72
CA SER A 32 9.48 12.60 -8.57
C SER A 32 9.09 11.15 -8.30
N PHE A 33 9.02 10.77 -7.03
CA PHE A 33 8.54 9.50 -6.54
C PHE A 33 7.51 9.72 -5.42
N VAL A 34 6.30 9.19 -5.62
CA VAL A 34 5.17 9.35 -4.71
C VAL A 34 4.84 8.02 -4.05
N GLN A 35 4.72 8.02 -2.72
CA GLN A 35 4.22 6.92 -1.92
C GLN A 35 2.91 7.31 -1.23
N HIS A 36 1.92 6.45 -1.30
CA HIS A 36 0.65 6.60 -0.60
C HIS A 36 0.59 5.65 0.58
N ARG A 37 0.23 6.16 1.77
CA ARG A 37 0.08 5.41 3.02
C ARG A 37 -1.29 5.64 3.63
N GLY A 38 -2.02 4.58 3.95
CA GLY A 38 -3.38 4.68 4.49
C GLY A 38 -3.78 3.50 5.35
N SER A 39 -4.83 3.66 6.15
CA SER A 39 -5.45 2.53 6.86
C SER A 39 -6.03 1.53 5.86
N ILE A 40 -6.06 0.25 6.24
CA ILE A 40 -6.64 -0.81 5.39
C ILE A 40 -8.09 -0.45 5.02
N PRO A 41 -8.46 -0.42 3.72
CA PRO A 41 -9.73 0.13 3.23
C PRO A 41 -10.91 -0.87 3.33
N VAL A 42 -11.05 -1.53 4.49
CA VAL A 42 -12.21 -2.37 4.86
C VAL A 42 -12.79 -1.85 6.17
N PHE A 43 -14.05 -2.14 6.51
CA PHE A 43 -14.68 -1.62 7.73
C PHE A 43 -14.19 -2.31 9.01
N TRP A 44 -13.15 -1.76 9.63
CA TRP A 44 -12.64 -2.24 10.92
C TRP A 44 -12.44 -1.09 11.91
N SER A 45 -12.41 -1.42 13.19
CA SER A 45 -12.05 -0.49 14.26
C SER A 45 -11.24 -1.18 15.34
N GLN A 46 -10.58 -0.35 16.13
CA GLN A 46 -9.91 -0.75 17.34
C GLN A 46 -10.17 0.35 18.37
N GLU A 47 -10.70 -0.03 19.54
CA GLU A 47 -10.86 0.92 20.63
C GLU A 47 -9.50 1.30 21.20
N THR A 48 -9.27 2.59 21.47
CA THR A 48 -8.12 3.04 22.24
C THR A 48 -8.44 2.86 23.72
N SER A 49 -7.74 1.95 24.39
CA SER A 49 -7.87 1.73 25.83
C SER A 49 -6.53 2.01 26.51
N ALA A 50 -6.55 2.85 27.54
CA ALA A 50 -5.38 3.12 28.37
C ALA A 50 -4.99 1.93 29.27
N THR A 51 -5.91 1.00 29.50
CA THR A 51 -5.74 -0.14 30.41
C THR A 51 -5.47 -1.46 29.69
N LEU A 52 -5.80 -1.57 28.41
CA LEU A 52 -5.53 -2.74 27.57
C LEU A 52 -4.36 -2.45 26.63
N PRO A 53 -3.17 -3.08 26.83
CA PRO A 53 -2.00 -2.82 26.00
C PRO A 53 -2.20 -3.10 24.50
N LYS A 54 -3.12 -4.01 24.16
CA LYS A 54 -3.46 -4.39 22.77
C LYS A 54 -4.97 -4.63 22.64
N PRO A 55 -5.77 -3.56 22.50
CA PRO A 55 -7.21 -3.66 22.33
C PRO A 55 -7.55 -4.53 21.10
N PRO A 56 -8.65 -5.30 21.13
CA PRO A 56 -9.03 -6.15 20.00
C PRO A 56 -9.34 -5.32 18.76
N ILE A 57 -9.05 -5.89 17.59
CA ILE A 57 -9.51 -5.37 16.30
C ILE A 57 -10.84 -6.02 16.02
N VAL A 58 -11.80 -5.24 15.50
CA VAL A 58 -13.16 -5.71 15.20
C VAL A 58 -13.52 -5.30 13.79
N LEU A 59 -14.04 -6.24 13.01
CA LEU A 59 -14.70 -5.96 11.73
C LEU A 59 -16.12 -5.46 12.04
N ASN A 60 -16.37 -4.17 11.82
CA ASN A 60 -17.57 -3.51 12.35
C ASN A 60 -18.81 -3.73 11.48
N ARG A 61 -18.61 -4.00 10.19
CA ARG A 61 -19.68 -4.05 9.19
C ARG A 61 -19.32 -5.05 8.10
N VAL A 62 -20.31 -5.84 7.70
CA VAL A 62 -20.22 -6.69 6.51
C VAL A 62 -20.52 -5.83 5.28
N ASP A 63 -19.56 -5.76 4.35
CA ASP A 63 -19.75 -5.21 3.00
C ASP A 63 -19.55 -6.35 2.00
N PRO A 64 -20.62 -7.08 1.62
CA PRO A 64 -20.50 -8.29 0.77
C PRO A 64 -19.89 -8.03 -0.60
N THR A 65 -19.90 -6.77 -1.05
CA THR A 65 -19.42 -6.35 -2.35
C THR A 65 -18.15 -5.52 -2.26
N TYR A 66 -17.62 -5.26 -1.07
CA TYR A 66 -16.47 -4.38 -0.87
C TYR A 66 -16.63 -3.01 -1.54
N SER A 67 -17.84 -2.44 -1.50
CA SER A 67 -18.20 -1.17 -2.13
C SER A 67 -17.30 0.00 -1.73
N ALA A 68 -16.92 0.09 -0.44
CA ALA A 68 -16.01 1.12 0.04
C ALA A 68 -14.58 0.91 -0.49
N THR A 69 -14.10 -0.34 -0.50
CA THR A 69 -12.79 -0.71 -1.06
C THR A 69 -12.72 -0.47 -2.56
N GLN A 70 -13.80 -0.75 -3.30
CA GLN A 70 -13.92 -0.45 -4.73
C GLN A 70 -13.75 1.05 -5.00
N LYS A 71 -14.46 1.91 -4.24
CA LYS A 71 -14.32 3.37 -4.37
C LYS A 71 -12.92 3.84 -4.02
N HIS A 72 -12.32 3.26 -2.98
CA HIS A 72 -10.95 3.55 -2.59
C HIS A 72 -9.97 3.29 -3.73
N PHE A 73 -9.98 2.08 -4.30
CA PHE A 73 -9.08 1.76 -5.42
C PHE A 73 -9.41 2.53 -6.69
N ALA A 74 -10.69 2.84 -6.96
CA ALA A 74 -11.06 3.69 -8.09
C ALA A 74 -10.43 5.10 -7.97
N ASP A 75 -10.41 5.69 -6.78
CA ASP A 75 -9.72 6.97 -6.51
C ASP A 75 -8.21 6.83 -6.73
N LEU A 76 -7.57 5.77 -6.23
CA LEU A 76 -6.16 5.50 -6.45
C LEU A 76 -5.81 5.33 -7.93
N PHE A 77 -6.58 4.52 -8.66
CA PHE A 77 -6.40 4.34 -10.10
C PHE A 77 -6.59 5.65 -10.87
N SER A 78 -7.53 6.50 -10.46
CA SER A 78 -7.75 7.80 -11.08
C SER A 78 -6.58 8.77 -10.85
N ARG A 79 -5.92 8.71 -9.68
CA ARG A 79 -4.82 9.60 -9.31
C ARG A 79 -3.48 9.13 -9.86
N TYR A 80 -3.22 7.83 -9.79
CA TYR A 80 -1.90 7.24 -9.96
C TYR A 80 -1.80 6.28 -11.16
N GLY A 81 -2.93 5.95 -11.78
CA GLY A 81 -2.98 5.00 -12.89
C GLY A 81 -2.80 3.55 -12.43
N SER A 82 -2.46 2.69 -13.38
CA SER A 82 -2.37 1.25 -13.20
C SER A 82 -0.99 0.72 -13.64
N PRO A 83 -0.45 -0.31 -12.96
CA PRO A 83 -1.03 -1.06 -11.85
C PRO A 83 -0.83 -0.39 -10.48
N ILE A 84 -1.70 -0.74 -9.51
CA ILE A 84 -1.50 -0.40 -8.10
C ILE A 84 -0.92 -1.61 -7.37
N VAL A 85 0.15 -1.39 -6.59
CA VAL A 85 0.73 -2.39 -5.67
C VAL A 85 0.25 -2.07 -4.27
N ALA A 86 -0.43 -3.00 -3.60
CA ALA A 86 -0.89 -2.85 -2.22
C ALA A 86 0.00 -3.68 -1.27
N LEU A 87 0.90 -3.02 -0.54
CA LEU A 87 1.82 -3.66 0.41
C LEU A 87 1.23 -3.68 1.83
N ASN A 88 0.76 -4.84 2.30
CA ASN A 88 0.21 -5.04 3.63
C ASN A 88 1.27 -5.56 4.61
N LEU A 89 1.52 -4.83 5.70
CA LEU A 89 2.53 -5.16 6.73
C LEU A 89 1.94 -5.86 7.96
N VAL A 90 0.63 -6.15 7.97
CA VAL A 90 -0.04 -6.87 9.04
C VAL A 90 0.60 -8.24 9.25
N LYS A 91 0.72 -8.66 10.51
CA LYS A 91 1.20 -9.99 10.86
C LYS A 91 0.35 -11.07 10.20
N GLN A 92 1.03 -12.09 9.69
CA GLN A 92 0.38 -13.20 8.97
C GLN A 92 0.14 -14.42 9.86
N SER A 93 0.76 -14.47 11.05
CA SER A 93 0.50 -15.51 12.04
C SER A 93 0.72 -14.98 13.45
N GLU A 94 -0.26 -15.22 14.31
CA GLU A 94 -0.22 -14.84 15.72
C GLU A 94 -0.77 -15.99 16.57
N LYS A 95 -0.27 -16.17 17.80
CA LYS A 95 -0.82 -17.16 18.74
C LYS A 95 -2.27 -16.84 19.13
N LYS A 96 -2.60 -15.56 19.17
CA LYS A 96 -3.95 -15.04 19.35
C LYS A 96 -4.22 -14.14 18.16
N GLU A 97 -5.14 -14.56 17.30
CA GLU A 97 -5.49 -13.82 16.09
C GLU A 97 -6.05 -12.45 16.45
N ARG A 98 -5.36 -11.40 16.01
CA ARG A 98 -5.78 -10.02 16.25
C ARG A 98 -5.65 -9.17 15.01
N GLU A 99 -4.48 -9.15 14.38
CA GLU A 99 -4.25 -8.37 13.15
C GLU A 99 -4.54 -9.22 11.91
N VAL A 100 -4.33 -10.53 12.00
CA VAL A 100 -4.61 -11.50 10.91
C VAL A 100 -6.03 -11.35 10.35
N ILE A 101 -7.02 -11.08 11.20
CA ILE A 101 -8.43 -10.93 10.78
C ILE A 101 -8.62 -9.78 9.77
N VAL A 102 -7.95 -8.64 9.97
CA VAL A 102 -8.07 -7.49 9.06
C VAL A 102 -7.20 -7.68 7.81
N GLY A 103 -6.05 -8.34 7.96
CA GLY A 103 -5.22 -8.72 6.82
C GLY A 103 -5.93 -9.68 5.87
N ASN A 104 -6.63 -10.69 6.39
CA ASN A 104 -7.43 -11.62 5.61
C ASN A 104 -8.60 -10.92 4.93
N GLU A 105 -9.30 -10.05 5.65
CA GLU A 105 -10.43 -9.30 5.07
C GLU A 105 -9.99 -8.39 3.91
N TYR A 106 -8.82 -7.76 4.04
CA TYR A 106 -8.27 -6.96 2.96
C TYR A 106 -7.88 -7.79 1.73
N MET A 107 -7.24 -8.93 1.95
CA MET A 107 -6.90 -9.87 0.87
C MET A 107 -8.17 -10.30 0.12
N ASN A 108 -9.22 -10.69 0.85
CA ASN A 108 -10.51 -11.06 0.27
C ASN A 108 -11.11 -9.91 -0.56
N ALA A 109 -11.03 -8.68 -0.06
CA ALA A 109 -11.49 -7.50 -0.78
C ALA A 109 -10.73 -7.31 -2.10
N VAL A 110 -9.40 -7.36 -2.06
CA VAL A 110 -8.56 -7.19 -3.26
C VAL A 110 -8.80 -8.33 -4.26
N GLU A 111 -8.92 -9.57 -3.80
CA GLU A 111 -9.26 -10.70 -4.66
C GLU A 111 -10.63 -10.55 -5.31
N TYR A 112 -11.62 -10.07 -4.56
CA TYR A 112 -12.95 -9.77 -5.09
C TYR A 112 -12.88 -8.71 -6.19
N LEU A 113 -12.21 -7.58 -5.94
CA LEU A 113 -11.99 -6.51 -6.93
C LEU A 113 -11.32 -7.06 -8.21
N ASN A 114 -10.27 -7.87 -8.05
CA ASN A 114 -9.48 -8.42 -9.15
C ASN A 114 -10.27 -9.36 -10.09
N ARG A 115 -11.41 -9.90 -9.67
CA ARG A 115 -12.30 -10.71 -10.53
C ARG A 115 -12.92 -9.89 -11.67
N PHE A 116 -13.06 -8.58 -11.47
CA PHE A 116 -13.69 -7.68 -12.43
C PHE A 116 -12.67 -6.89 -13.26
N MET A 117 -11.37 -7.15 -13.08
CA MET A 117 -10.29 -6.44 -13.75
C MET A 117 -9.46 -7.34 -14.68
N PRO A 118 -9.04 -6.85 -15.86
CA PRO A 118 -8.07 -7.52 -16.71
C PRO A 118 -6.76 -7.80 -15.95
N PRO A 119 -6.07 -8.92 -16.20
CA PRO A 119 -4.86 -9.32 -15.47
C PRO A 119 -3.78 -8.23 -15.33
N GLU A 120 -3.60 -7.42 -16.37
CA GLU A 120 -2.64 -6.32 -16.45
C GLU A 120 -2.98 -5.13 -15.53
N HIS A 121 -4.25 -4.98 -15.16
CA HIS A 121 -4.78 -3.88 -14.34
C HIS A 121 -5.12 -4.29 -12.91
N ARG A 122 -4.97 -5.57 -12.58
CA ARG A 122 -5.24 -6.07 -11.23
C ARG A 122 -4.37 -5.36 -10.19
N VAL A 123 -4.99 -5.11 -9.04
CA VAL A 123 -4.27 -4.69 -7.83
C VAL A 123 -3.35 -5.83 -7.41
N ARG A 124 -2.09 -5.50 -7.24
CA ARG A 124 -1.04 -6.45 -6.86
C ARG A 124 -0.88 -6.43 -5.36
N TYR A 125 -1.51 -7.39 -4.69
CA TYR A 125 -1.45 -7.50 -3.25
C TYR A 125 -0.19 -8.23 -2.79
N VAL A 126 0.52 -7.66 -1.82
CA VAL A 126 1.71 -8.25 -1.19
C VAL A 126 1.53 -8.19 0.31
N ALA A 127 1.46 -9.35 0.95
CA ALA A 127 1.47 -9.46 2.42
C ALA A 127 2.90 -9.73 2.92
N LEU A 128 3.46 -8.80 3.69
CA LEU A 128 4.81 -8.86 4.22
C LEU A 128 4.78 -8.89 5.74
N ASP A 129 5.05 -10.06 6.33
CA ASP A 129 5.11 -10.21 7.79
C ASP A 129 6.44 -9.66 8.34
N TYR A 130 6.45 -8.37 8.70
CA TYR A 130 7.64 -7.70 9.22
C TYR A 130 8.21 -8.38 10.49
N SER A 131 7.35 -8.99 11.31
CA SER A 131 7.77 -9.65 12.54
C SER A 131 8.63 -10.89 12.29
N ARG A 132 8.49 -11.51 11.11
CA ARG A 132 9.34 -12.63 10.68
C ARG A 132 10.70 -12.16 10.18
N LEU A 133 10.78 -10.96 9.60
CA LEU A 133 12.00 -10.36 9.05
C LEU A 133 12.91 -9.70 10.10
N SER A 134 12.33 -9.27 11.23
CA SER A 134 13.03 -8.51 12.29
C SER A 134 13.30 -9.32 13.56
N GLY A 135 12.95 -10.61 13.58
CA GLY A 135 13.02 -11.45 14.77
C GLY A 135 14.44 -11.82 15.22
N PRO A 136 14.66 -12.12 16.52
CA PRO A 136 15.99 -12.43 17.08
C PRO A 136 16.64 -13.70 16.49
N LYS A 137 15.86 -14.57 15.84
CA LYS A 137 16.35 -15.75 15.10
C LYS A 137 16.87 -15.43 13.69
N GLN A 138 16.67 -14.21 13.19
CA GLN A 138 17.10 -13.76 11.87
C GLN A 138 18.16 -12.64 11.97
N LYS A 139 19.15 -12.78 12.88
CA LYS A 139 20.35 -11.94 12.89
C LYS A 139 21.14 -12.16 11.58
N GLY A 140 20.78 -11.44 10.52
CA GLY A 140 21.44 -11.52 9.21
C GLY A 140 20.53 -11.23 8.01
N LEU A 141 19.20 -11.36 8.15
CA LEU A 141 18.28 -10.89 7.12
C LEU A 141 18.06 -9.40 7.35
N ASN A 142 18.73 -8.59 6.54
CA ASN A 142 18.55 -7.15 6.57
C ASN A 142 17.12 -6.87 6.10
N VAL A 143 16.28 -6.38 7.01
CA VAL A 143 14.90 -5.93 6.71
C VAL A 143 14.93 -5.01 5.49
N LEU A 144 15.93 -4.13 5.41
CA LEU A 144 16.14 -3.24 4.28
C LEU A 144 16.27 -4.00 2.97
N HIS A 145 16.97 -5.14 2.94
CA HIS A 145 17.14 -5.96 1.75
C HIS A 145 15.85 -6.70 1.35
N SER A 146 14.98 -7.03 2.31
CA SER A 146 13.68 -7.63 2.01
C SER A 146 12.70 -6.59 1.46
N LEU A 147 12.70 -5.39 2.05
CA LEU A 147 11.99 -4.23 1.52
C LEU A 147 12.53 -3.83 0.15
N ASP A 148 13.84 -3.86 -0.05
CA ASP A 148 14.49 -3.59 -1.34
C ASP A 148 14.06 -4.59 -2.41
N LYS A 149 13.92 -5.88 -2.09
CA LYS A 149 13.34 -6.86 -3.02
C LYS A 149 11.89 -6.54 -3.38
N VAL A 150 11.08 -6.14 -2.41
CA VAL A 150 9.68 -5.75 -2.65
C VAL A 150 9.62 -4.45 -3.45
N ALA A 151 10.49 -3.48 -3.16
CA ALA A 151 10.61 -2.22 -3.88
C ALA A 151 11.08 -2.44 -5.31
N VAL A 152 12.17 -3.17 -5.54
CA VAL A 152 12.66 -3.55 -6.88
C VAL A 152 11.58 -4.31 -7.65
N TRP A 153 10.89 -5.26 -7.01
CA TRP A 153 9.76 -5.95 -7.62
C TRP A 153 8.65 -4.97 -8.02
N ALA A 154 8.21 -4.09 -7.13
CA ALA A 154 7.19 -3.07 -7.41
C ALA A 154 7.63 -2.11 -8.53
N LEU A 155 8.91 -1.70 -8.53
CA LEU A 155 9.50 -0.81 -9.53
C LEU A 155 9.60 -1.47 -10.91
N THR A 156 9.85 -2.78 -10.96
CA THR A 156 9.97 -3.56 -12.21
C THR A 156 8.65 -3.58 -13.01
N TYR A 157 7.50 -3.40 -12.36
CA TYR A 157 6.18 -3.52 -12.99
C TYR A 157 5.54 -2.19 -13.41
N ARG A 158 6.38 -1.29 -13.94
CA ARG A 158 6.10 0.13 -14.27
C ARG A 158 6.08 1.05 -13.05
N ILE A 159 7.23 1.13 -12.39
CA ILE A 159 7.79 2.41 -11.98
C ILE A 159 9.17 2.52 -12.64
N LEU A 160 9.17 2.51 -13.98
CA LEU A 160 10.40 2.78 -14.73
C LEU A 160 10.57 4.29 -14.84
N LEU A 161 11.44 4.81 -13.96
CA LEU A 161 12.30 5.94 -14.27
C LEU A 161 13.03 5.64 -15.59
N GLN A 162 12.54 6.19 -16.69
CA GLN A 162 13.33 6.81 -17.76
C GLN A 162 12.43 7.19 -18.95
N ARG A 163 12.54 8.45 -19.39
CA ARG A 163 12.50 8.73 -20.82
C ARG A 163 13.51 9.81 -21.18
N GLN A 164 14.32 9.53 -22.21
CA GLN A 164 15.14 10.52 -22.90
C GLN A 164 14.31 11.76 -23.24
N ALA A 165 14.98 12.92 -23.12
CA ALA A 165 14.44 14.22 -23.47
C ALA A 165 13.97 14.24 -24.94
N THR A 166 12.68 14.47 -25.14
CA THR A 166 12.20 15.27 -26.25
C THR A 166 11.76 16.61 -25.68
N ASP A 167 12.64 17.59 -25.80
CA ASP A 167 12.47 19.06 -25.90
C ASP A 167 11.21 19.77 -25.35
N GLN A 168 10.65 19.30 -24.23
CA GLN A 168 9.60 20.01 -23.51
C GLN A 168 9.72 19.78 -21.99
N PRO A 169 9.55 20.82 -21.16
CA PRO A 169 9.56 20.70 -19.70
C PRO A 169 8.23 20.09 -19.25
N LYS A 170 8.18 18.77 -19.08
CA LYS A 170 7.05 18.08 -18.46
C LYS A 170 7.55 17.15 -17.36
N TRP A 171 7.04 17.39 -16.15
CA TRP A 171 7.22 16.55 -14.97
C TRP A 171 6.78 15.11 -15.25
N GLN A 172 7.55 14.13 -14.78
CA GLN A 172 7.19 12.71 -14.80
C GLN A 172 7.10 12.20 -13.36
N GLN A 173 5.96 11.59 -13.03
CA GLN A 173 5.63 11.07 -11.69
C GLN A 173 5.65 9.53 -11.71
N ALA A 174 6.09 8.97 -10.59
CA ALA A 174 6.15 7.54 -10.29
C ALA A 174 5.37 7.26 -8.99
N TYR A 175 4.59 6.18 -8.90
CA TYR A 175 3.66 5.95 -7.79
C TYR A 175 3.81 4.56 -7.15
N GLY A 176 3.86 4.48 -5.82
CA GLY A 176 3.77 3.25 -5.01
C GLY A 176 2.77 3.39 -3.85
N VAL A 177 2.12 2.31 -3.41
CA VAL A 177 1.16 2.33 -2.28
C VAL A 177 1.61 1.35 -1.19
N GLU A 178 1.80 1.86 0.02
CA GLU A 178 2.14 1.10 1.23
C GLU A 178 1.01 1.27 2.27
N ASN A 179 0.78 0.31 3.17
CA ASN A 179 -0.27 0.47 4.20
C ASN A 179 0.29 1.04 5.51
N CYS A 180 -0.56 1.73 6.27
CA CYS A 180 -0.28 2.23 7.63
C CYS A 180 -0.21 1.12 8.67
#